data_AF-A0A2T3ZR56-F1
#
_entry.id   AF-A0A2T3ZR56-F1
#
_cell.length_a   1.000
_cell.length_b   1.000
_cell.length_c   1.000
_cell.angle_alpha   90.00
_cell.angle_beta   90.00
_cell.angle_gamma   90.00
#
_symmetry.space_group_name_H-M   'P 1'
#
loop_
_entity.id
_entity.type
_entity.pdbx_description
1 polymer ?
#
loop_
_entity_poly.entity_id
_entity_poly.type
_entity_poly.pdbx_seq_one_letter_code
_entity_poly.pdbx_strand_id
1 'polypeptide(L)'
;MAVHLSGNTESRVKAITALPGGTNFGDSLNMTFIDTVYSVAKVVDSLERLPIEPPSIYIDVEGVNLSRYGTISILQLYVLSSK
;
A
#
# COMPACT_ATOMS: atom_id res chain seq x y z
N MET A 1 7.16 -20.72 16.31
CA MET A 1 5.89 -21.46 16.31
C MET A 1 4.94 -20.74 15.36
N ALA A 2 4.96 -21.08 14.08
CA ALA A 2 4.08 -20.48 13.09
C ALA A 2 2.78 -21.29 13.06
N VAL A 3 1.64 -20.65 13.33
CA VAL A 3 0.33 -21.30 13.22
C VAL A 3 0.04 -21.49 11.74
N HIS A 4 0.17 -22.72 11.24
CA HIS A 4 -0.29 -23.09 9.92
C HIS A 4 -1.83 -23.16 9.95
N LEU A 5 -2.48 -22.11 9.44
CA LEU A 5 -3.93 -22.08 9.27
C LEU A 5 -4.30 -22.77 7.95
N SER A 6 -4.51 -24.07 8.01
CA SER A 6 -5.09 -24.88 6.93
C SER A 6 -6.60 -24.64 6.88
N GLY A 7 -7.05 -23.76 5.99
CA GLY A 7 -8.47 -23.56 5.70
C GLY A 7 -8.68 -22.91 4.33
N ASN A 8 -9.66 -23.43 3.58
CA ASN A 8 -10.12 -22.88 2.30
C ASN A 8 -10.35 -21.36 2.43
N THR A 9 -9.83 -20.61 1.45
CA THR A 9 -9.99 -19.17 1.23
C THR A 9 -11.39 -18.64 1.56
N GLU A 10 -12.45 -19.38 1.24
CA GLU A 10 -13.84 -18.98 1.51
C GLU A 10 -14.16 -18.89 3.02
N SER A 11 -13.59 -19.79 3.82
CA SER A 11 -13.75 -19.79 5.28
C SER A 11 -13.08 -18.59 5.94
N ARG A 12 -12.02 -18.04 5.31
CA ARG A 12 -11.30 -16.85 5.80
C ARG A 12 -12.09 -15.57 5.55
N VAL A 13 -12.77 -15.48 4.40
CA VAL A 13 -13.64 -14.34 4.07
C VAL A 13 -14.83 -14.24 5.04
N LYS A 14 -15.42 -15.39 5.41
CA LYS A 14 -16.51 -15.45 6.40
C LYS A 14 -16.08 -15.02 7.81
N ALA A 15 -14.86 -15.35 8.22
CA ALA A 15 -14.36 -14.96 9.54
C ALA A 15 -14.16 -13.43 9.66
N ILE A 16 -13.80 -12.77 8.56
CA ILE A 16 -13.62 -11.31 8.52
C ILE A 16 -14.97 -10.58 8.58
N THR A 17 -16.04 -11.18 8.03
CA THR A 17 -17.39 -10.59 8.03
C THR A 17 -18.16 -10.77 9.34
N ALA A 18 -17.68 -11.62 10.25
CA ALA A 18 -18.37 -11.95 11.51
C ALA A 18 -17.93 -11.09 12.71
N LEU A 19 -17.01 -10.13 12.55
CA LEU A 19 -16.59 -9.25 13.64
C LEU A 19 -17.67 -8.18 13.89
N PRO A 20 -18.16 -8.03 15.14
CA PRO A 20 -19.19 -7.05 15.49
C PRO A 20 -18.57 -5.65 15.52
N GLY A 21 -18.62 -5.01 14.36
CA GLY A 21 -18.03 -3.71 14.09
C GLY A 21 -17.83 -3.51 12.60
N GLY A 22 -18.85 -3.87 11.80
CA GLY A 22 -18.81 -3.85 10.35
C GLY A 22 -18.47 -2.46 9.81
N THR A 23 -17.18 -2.20 9.64
CA THR A 23 -16.71 -1.26 8.63
C THR A 23 -17.00 -1.92 7.30
N ASN A 24 -17.90 -1.33 6.51
CA ASN A 24 -17.93 -1.62 5.09
C ASN A 24 -16.49 -1.42 4.60
N PHE A 25 -15.77 -2.50 4.28
CA PHE A 25 -14.50 -2.42 3.55
C PHE A 25 -14.78 -2.04 2.08
N GLY A 26 -15.56 -0.98 1.90
CA GLY A 26 -16.06 -0.45 0.65
C GLY A 26 -15.17 0.65 0.07
N ASP A 27 -14.15 1.10 0.82
CA ASP A 27 -13.01 1.79 0.22
C ASP A 27 -12.00 0.71 -0.15
N SER A 28 -12.10 0.18 -1.38
CA SER A 28 -11.06 -0.70 -1.90
C SER A 28 -9.74 0.07 -1.89
N LEU A 29 -8.81 -0.31 -1.02
CA LEU A 29 -7.45 0.20 -1.09
C LEU A 29 -6.89 -0.23 -2.45
N ASN A 30 -6.86 0.69 -3.41
CA ASN A 30 -6.31 0.49 -4.74
C ASN A 30 -4.77 0.46 -4.65
N MET A 31 -4.23 -0.58 -4.02
CA MET A 31 -2.80 -0.83 -3.98
C MET A 31 -2.35 -1.50 -5.28
N THR A 32 -1.35 -0.90 -5.92
CA THR A 32 -0.69 -1.46 -7.09
C THR A 32 0.76 -1.75 -6.75
N PHE A 33 1.21 -2.99 -6.97
CA PHE A 33 2.62 -3.36 -6.83
C PHE A 33 3.37 -3.02 -8.10
N ILE A 34 4.55 -2.41 -7.95
CA ILE A 34 5.37 -1.91 -9.06
C ILE A 34 6.79 -2.41 -8.88
N ASP A 35 7.29 -3.15 -9.87
CA ASP A 35 8.61 -3.79 -9.83
C ASP A 35 9.41 -3.65 -11.14
N THR A 36 8.90 -2.87 -12.10
CA THR A 36 9.61 -2.58 -13.35
C THR A 36 9.98 -1.10 -13.44
N VAL A 37 11.15 -0.83 -14.03
CA VAL A 37 11.63 0.55 -14.27
C VAL A 37 10.61 1.38 -15.05
N TYR A 38 9.96 0.78 -16.06
CA TYR A 38 8.95 1.45 -16.87
C TYR A 38 7.73 1.88 -16.04
N SER A 39 7.21 0.98 -15.20
CA SER A 39 6.06 1.29 -14.33
C SER A 39 6.42 2.32 -13.26
N VAL A 40 7.66 2.29 -12.72
CA VAL A 40 8.16 3.33 -11.82
C VAL A 40 8.16 4.70 -12.52
N ALA A 41 8.68 4.79 -13.75
CA ALA A 41 8.67 6.05 -14.50
C ALA A 41 7.26 6.59 -14.70
N LYS A 42 6.27 5.72 -15.00
CA LYS A 42 4.87 6.13 -15.12
C LYS A 42 4.26 6.65 -13.82
N VAL A 43 4.64 6.08 -12.68
CA VAL A 43 4.22 6.64 -11.39
C VAL A 43 4.84 8.00 -11.17
N VAL A 44 6.15 8.17 -11.40
CA VAL A 44 6.82 9.47 -11.26
C VAL A 44 6.16 10.54 -12.14
N ASP A 45 5.88 10.23 -13.42
CA ASP A 45 5.16 11.13 -14.34
C ASP A 45 3.78 11.56 -13.79
N SER A 46 3.10 10.68 -13.05
CA SER A 46 1.79 10.97 -12.46
C SER A 46 1.86 11.87 -11.22
N LEU A 47 2.96 11.81 -10.46
CA LEU A 47 3.15 12.59 -9.24
C LEU A 47 3.35 14.09 -9.55
N GLU A 48 3.91 14.44 -10.71
CA GLU A 48 4.10 15.85 -11.13
C GLU A 48 2.80 16.64 -11.25
N ARG A 49 1.66 15.94 -11.42
CA ARG A 49 0.34 16.57 -11.62
C ARG A 49 -0.46 16.72 -10.33
N LEU A 50 0.11 16.35 -9.19
CA LEU A 50 -0.61 16.40 -7.92
C LEU A 50 -0.74 17.83 -7.39
N PRO A 51 -1.85 18.17 -6.71
CA PRO A 51 -1.99 19.46 -6.04
C PRO A 51 -0.89 19.66 -5.01
N ILE A 52 -0.44 20.92 -4.88
CA ILE A 52 0.61 21.32 -3.93
C ILE A 52 0.05 21.80 -2.57
N GLU A 53 -1.28 21.89 -2.44
CA GLU A 53 -2.01 22.20 -1.20
C GLU A 53 -2.36 20.88 -0.46
N PRO A 54 -2.43 20.88 0.89
CA PRO A 54 -1.58 20.14 1.85
C PRO A 54 -1.43 18.61 1.64
N PRO A 55 -0.33 18.00 2.12
CA PRO A 55 0.49 17.08 1.34
C PRO A 55 -0.33 15.97 0.65
N SER A 56 -0.33 16.03 -0.68
CA SER A 56 -0.97 15.02 -1.52
C SER A 56 -0.26 13.67 -1.49
N ILE A 57 0.95 13.56 -0.91
CA ILE A 57 1.76 12.34 -0.93
C ILE A 57 2.28 12.03 0.48
N TYR A 58 2.02 10.81 0.92
CA TYR A 58 2.62 10.20 2.11
C TYR A 58 3.58 9.09 1.66
N ILE A 59 4.72 9.01 2.31
CA ILE A 59 5.82 8.11 1.92
C ILE A 59 6.26 7.29 3.12
N ASP A 60 6.50 6.00 2.89
CA ASP A 60 7.17 5.11 3.82
C ASP A 60 8.27 4.30 3.10
N VAL A 61 9.34 3.95 3.81
CA VAL A 61 10.54 3.30 3.25
C VAL A 61 11.03 2.16 4.11
N GLU A 62 11.35 1.04 3.46
CA GLU A 62 11.86 -0.16 4.14
C GLU A 62 13.12 -0.68 3.45
N GLY A 63 14.03 -1.27 4.23
CA GLY A 63 15.32 -1.72 3.71
C GLY A 63 16.35 -2.06 4.79
N VAL A 64 17.63 -1.97 4.43
CA VAL A 64 18.76 -2.29 5.33
C VAL A 64 19.56 -1.03 5.60
N ASN A 65 19.82 -0.74 6.89
CA ASN A 65 20.62 0.41 7.34
C ASN A 65 20.19 1.75 6.72
N LEU A 66 18.87 1.98 6.60
CA LEU A 66 18.23 3.14 5.96
C LEU A 66 18.95 4.47 6.19
N SER A 67 18.74 5.44 5.27
CA SER A 67 19.43 6.74 5.17
C SER A 67 20.74 6.68 4.38
N ARG A 68 21.76 7.47 4.74
CA ARG A 68 22.93 7.76 3.87
C ARG A 68 23.79 6.56 3.49
N TYR A 69 23.74 5.48 4.25
CA TYR A 69 24.60 4.31 4.08
C TYR A 69 23.82 3.00 3.89
N GLY A 70 22.52 3.11 3.63
CA GLY A 70 21.61 1.98 3.51
C GLY A 70 21.18 1.69 2.08
N THR A 71 20.41 0.62 1.95
CA THR A 71 19.66 0.29 0.73
C THR A 71 18.17 0.37 1.03
N ILE A 72 17.42 0.98 0.11
CA ILE A 72 15.95 0.95 0.11
C ILE A 72 15.54 -0.25 -0.74
N SER A 73 14.73 -1.13 -0.16
CA SER A 73 14.21 -2.32 -0.84
C SER A 73 12.74 -2.15 -1.22
N ILE A 74 11.98 -1.38 -0.45
CA ILE A 74 10.55 -1.11 -0.69
C ILE A 74 10.29 0.38 -0.42
N LEU A 75 9.50 1.00 -1.31
CA LEU A 75 8.98 2.35 -1.20
C LEU A 75 7.46 2.28 -1.31
N GLN A 76 6.75 2.82 -0.32
CA GLN A 76 5.30 2.91 -0.35
C GLN A 76 4.88 4.37 -0.52
N LEU A 77 3.94 4.60 -1.42
CA LEU A 77 3.37 5.92 -1.71
C LEU A 77 1.86 5.85 -1.48
N TYR A 78 1.32 6.75 -0.69
CA TYR A 78 -0.11 6.98 -0.59
C TYR A 78 -0.43 8.40 -1.06
N VAL A 79 -1.21 8.49 -2.13
CA VAL A 79 -1.63 9.77 -2.70
C VAL A 79 -3.03 10.10 -2.21
N LEU A 80 -3.19 11.22 -1.51
CA LEU A 80 -4.50 11.72 -1.11
C LEU A 80 -5.18 12.35 -2.33
N SER A 81 -6.33 11.79 -2.73
CA SER A 81 -7.11 12.40 -3.81
C SER A 81 -7.66 13.76 -3.37
N SER A 82 -7.53 14.77 -4.22
CA SER A 82 -8.33 15.99 -4.08
C SER A 82 -9.80 15.65 -4.33
N LYS A 83 -10.70 16.36 -3.65
CA LYS A 83 -12.15 16.17 -3.73
C LYS A 83 -12.74 16.87 -4.94
#